data_AF-J2NCA9-F1
#
_entry.id   AF-J2NCA9-F1
#
_cell.length_a   1.000
_cell.length_b   1.000
_cell.length_c   1.000
_cell.angle_alpha   90.00
_cell.angle_beta   90.00
_cell.angle_gamma   90.00
#
_symmetry.space_group_name_H-M   'P 1'
#
loop_
_entity.id
_entity.type
_entity.pdbx_description
1 polymer ?
#
loop_
_entity_poly.entity_id
_entity_poly.type
_entity_poly.pdbx_seq_one_letter_code
_entity_poly.pdbx_strand_id
1 'polypeptide(L)' 'MECLICDEPASDVDIGDDYQERACAKCGHYRITHTALVWMETHGWRFDVKLTRAWLAHQQGSGLIPTIDSQQASVLIQV' A
#
# COMPACT_ATOMS: atom_id res chain seq x y z
N MET A 1 -13.52 -4.21 -3.84
CA MET A 1 -12.35 -3.95 -3.00
C MET A 1 -11.83 -2.56 -3.31
N GLU A 2 -11.29 -1.87 -2.31
CA GLU A 2 -10.85 -0.48 -2.41
C GLU A 2 -9.32 -0.38 -2.27
N CYS A 3 -8.75 0.65 -2.89
CA CYS A 3 -7.35 0.98 -2.78
C CYS A 3 -7.07 1.49 -1.38
N LEU A 4 -6.20 0.79 -0.66
CA LEU A 4 -5.81 1.16 0.72
C LEU A 4 -5.08 2.51 0.82
N ILE A 5 -4.69 3.11 -0.32
CA ILE A 5 -4.00 4.41 -0.37
C ILE A 5 -4.97 5.57 -0.65
N CYS A 6 -5.95 5.38 -1.53
CA CYS A 6 -6.79 6.48 -2.03
C CYS A 6 -8.30 6.20 -2.01
N ASP A 7 -8.71 5.07 -1.43
CA ASP A 7 -10.09 4.62 -1.26
C ASP A 7 -10.88 4.42 -2.57
N GLU A 8 -10.24 4.57 -3.73
CA GLU A 8 -10.88 4.30 -5.03
C GLU A 8 -10.92 2.81 -5.36
N PRO A 9 -11.78 2.39 -6.31
CA PRO A 9 -11.86 0.99 -6.72
C PRO A 9 -10.49 0.41 -7.12
N ALA A 10 -10.16 -0.73 -6.54
CA ALA A 10 -8.93 -1.47 -6.84
C ALA A 10 -9.21 -2.97 -6.93
N SER A 11 -8.41 -3.65 -7.75
CA SER A 11 -8.41 -5.11 -7.79
C SER A 11 -7.64 -5.65 -6.59
N ASP A 12 -8.24 -6.63 -5.93
CA ASP A 12 -7.58 -7.47 -4.96
C ASP A 12 -6.96 -8.66 -5.68
N VAL A 13 -5.68 -8.92 -5.41
CA VAL A 13 -4.99 -10.09 -5.93
C VAL A 13 -4.74 -11.03 -4.76
N ASP A 14 -5.37 -12.20 -4.81
CA ASP A 14 -5.20 -13.22 -3.79
C ASP A 14 -3.80 -13.84 -3.91
N ILE A 15 -2.94 -13.52 -2.95
CA ILE A 15 -1.54 -14.01 -2.88
C ILE A 15 -1.27 -14.77 -1.57
N GLY A 16 -2.31 -15.21 -0.86
CA GLY A 16 -2.23 -15.84 0.46
C GLY A 16 -2.25 -14.84 1.63
N ASP A 17 -2.00 -15.34 2.84
CA ASP A 17 -2.39 -14.63 4.07
C ASP A 17 -1.37 -13.58 4.57
N ASP A 18 -0.12 -13.62 4.09
CA ASP A 18 0.95 -12.76 4.63
C ASP A 18 0.85 -11.29 4.15
N TYR A 19 0.20 -11.07 3.00
CA TYR A 19 0.13 -9.78 2.33
C TYR A 19 -1.24 -9.55 1.70
N GLN A 20 -1.68 -8.30 1.65
CA GLN A 20 -2.72 -7.88 0.71
C GLN A 20 -2.08 -7.20 -0.49
N GLU A 21 -2.37 -7.71 -1.68
CA GLU A 21 -1.97 -7.10 -2.95
C GLU A 21 -3.13 -6.29 -3.52
N ARG A 22 -2.82 -5.08 -3.98
CA ARG A 22 -3.79 -4.15 -4.56
C ARG A 22 -3.26 -3.63 -5.87
N ALA A 23 -4.04 -3.80 -6.93
CA ALA A 23 -3.81 -3.16 -8.20
C ALA A 23 -4.84 -2.03 -8.38
N CYS A 24 -4.37 -0.79 -8.23
CA CYS A 24 -5.18 0.42 -8.42
C CYS A 24 -4.75 1.13 -9.70
N ALA A 25 -5.71 1.53 -10.53
CA ALA A 25 -5.44 2.25 -11.77
C ALA A 25 -4.73 3.61 -11.55
N LYS A 26 -4.90 4.24 -10.36
CA LYS A 26 -4.27 5.52 -10.03
C LYS A 26 -3.03 5.41 -9.16
N CYS A 27 -3.01 4.48 -8.21
CA CYS A 27 -1.85 4.32 -7.30
C CYS A 27 -0.80 3.34 -7.83
N GLY A 28 -1.19 2.46 -8.76
CA GLY A 28 -0.34 1.39 -9.25
C GLY A 28 -0.55 0.07 -8.51
N HIS A 29 0.38 -0.83 -8.72
CA HIS A 29 0.37 -2.19 -8.18
C HIS A 29 1.31 -2.31 -6.99
N TYR A 30 0.81 -2.78 -5.85
CA TYR A 30 1.58 -2.84 -4.60
C TYR A 30 1.06 -3.91 -3.64
N ARG A 31 1.88 -4.25 -2.65
CA ARG A 31 1.56 -5.13 -1.52
C ARG A 31 1.65 -4.38 -0.20
N ILE A 32 0.84 -4.77 0.77
CA ILE A 32 0.96 -4.35 2.17
C ILE A 32 0.99 -5.59 3.05
N THR A 33 1.91 -5.66 4.02
CA THR A 33 1.93 -6.76 5.00
C THR A 33 0.72 -6.70 5.93
N HIS A 34 0.21 -7.85 6.37
CA HIS A 34 -0.89 -7.87 7.34
C HIS A 34 -0.57 -7.08 8.61
N THR A 35 0.68 -7.14 9.09
CA THR A 35 1.15 -6.36 10.24
C THR A 35 1.02 -4.85 10.02
N ALA A 36 1.36 -4.35 8.84
CA ALA A 36 1.23 -2.93 8.52
C ALA A 36 -0.24 -2.50 8.49
N LEU A 37 -1.13 -3.33 7.93
CA LEU A 37 -2.57 -3.05 7.92
C LEU A 37 -3.13 -2.93 9.33
N VAL A 38 -2.83 -3.91 10.20
CA VAL A 38 -3.26 -3.90 11.60
C VAL A 38 -2.74 -2.66 12.31
N TRP A 39 -1.48 -2.27 12.09
CA TRP A 39 -0.92 -1.04 12.66
C TRP A 39 -1.66 0.21 12.19
N MET A 40 -1.92 0.32 10.89
CA MET A 40 -2.63 1.46 10.33
C MET A 40 -4.04 1.58 10.88
N GLU A 41 -4.78 0.47 10.95
CA GLU A 41 -6.12 0.43 11.53
C GLU A 41 -6.10 0.81 13.01
N THR A 42 -5.17 0.23 13.79
CA THR A 42 -5.04 0.48 15.23
C THR A 42 -4.75 1.95 15.54
N HIS A 43 -4.01 2.64 14.67
CA HIS A 43 -3.65 4.05 14.87
C HIS A 43 -4.52 5.02 14.07
N GLY A 44 -5.50 4.52 13.30
CA GLY A 44 -6.32 5.34 12.41
C GLY A 44 -5.52 6.06 11.33
N TRP A 45 -4.36 5.51 10.95
CA TRP A 45 -3.47 6.13 9.98
C TRP A 45 -3.99 5.99 8.56
N ARG A 46 -3.73 7.02 7.76
CA ARG A 46 -4.02 7.05 6.33
C ARG A 46 -2.76 7.41 5.57
N PHE A 47 -2.60 6.79 4.41
CA PHE A 47 -1.48 7.11 3.54
C PHE A 47 -1.61 8.53 2.97
N ASP A 48 -0.49 9.23 2.88
CA ASP A 48 -0.39 10.37 1.99
C ASP A 48 -0.36 9.85 0.55
N VAL A 49 -1.44 10.11 -0.17
CA VAL A 49 -1.64 9.64 -1.54
C VAL A 49 -0.51 10.06 -2.47
N LYS A 50 -0.03 11.31 -2.36
CA LYS A 50 0.99 11.84 -3.28
C LYS A 50 2.35 11.24 -2.96
N LEU A 51 2.72 11.22 -1.69
CA LEU A 51 3.98 10.65 -1.22
C LEU A 51 4.06 9.16 -1.54
N THR A 52 3.00 8.41 -1.25
CA THR A 52 2.95 6.97 -1.49
C THR A 52 3.04 6.64 -2.98
N ARG A 53 2.35 7.40 -3.84
CA ARG A 53 2.46 7.22 -5.30
C ARG A 53 3.87 7.49 -5.81
N ALA A 54 4.52 8.54 -5.30
CA ALA A 54 5.90 8.85 -5.68
C ALA A 54 6.85 7.72 -5.26
N TRP A 55 6.67 7.17 -4.07
CA TRP A 55 7.44 6.03 -3.59
C TRP A 55 7.19 4.77 -4.45
N LEU A 56 5.93 4.46 -4.77
CA LEU A 56 5.59 3.31 -5.63
C LEU A 56 6.22 3.42 -7.02
N ALA A 57 6.15 4.60 -7.64
CA ALA A 57 6.77 4.84 -8.95
C ALA A 57 8.30 4.66 -8.90
N HIS A 58 8.95 5.00 -7.79
CA HIS A 58 10.38 4.79 -7.61
C HIS A 58 10.75 3.30 -7.48
N GLN A 59 9.90 2.50 -6.84
CA GLN A 59 10.16 1.07 -6.62
C GLN A 59 9.91 0.19 -7.85
N GLN A 60 9.06 0.63 -8.78
CA GLN A 60 8.68 -0.11 -9.99
C GLN A 60 9.85 -0.45 -10.94
N GLY A 61 11.02 0.18 -10.79
CA GLY A 61 12.22 -0.15 -11.56
C GLY A 61 12.91 -1.46 -11.16
N SER A 62 12.57 -2.03 -10.01
CA SER A 62 13.27 -3.20 -9.43
C SER A 62 12.77 -4.56 -9.95
N GLY A 63 11.67 -4.61 -10.70
CA GLY A 63 11.04 -5.85 -11.17
C GLY A 63 10.28 -6.63 -10.09
N LEU A 64 10.33 -6.18 -8.84
CA LEU A 64 9.55 -6.71 -7.73
C LEU A 64 8.30 -5.85 -7.51
N ILE A 65 7.20 -6.47 -7.08
CA ILE A 65 6.02 -5.72 -6.65
C ILE A 65 6.39 -4.97 -5.37
N PRO A 66 6.23 -3.63 -5.32
CA PRO A 66 6.57 -2.85 -4.14
C PRO A 66 5.77 -3.32 -2.93
N THR A 67 6.46 -3.63 -1.84
CA THR A 67 5.86 -4.10 -0.59
C THR A 67 6.01 -3.04 0.49
N ILE A 68 4.91 -2.64 1.09
CA ILE A 68 4.86 -1.70 2.21
C ILE A 68 4.70 -2.52 3.50
N ASP A 69 5.76 -2.58 4.29
CA ASP A 69 5.74 -3.12 5.65
C ASP A 69 5.40 -2.02 6.69
N SER A 70 5.39 -2.36 7.98
CA SER A 70 5.02 -1.42 9.05
C SER A 70 6.00 -0.24 9.15
N GLN A 71 7.30 -0.48 8.91
CA GLN A 71 8.31 0.58 8.93
C GLN A 71 8.09 1.54 7.76
N GLN A 72 7.93 1.00 6.56
CA GLN A 72 7.68 1.81 5.36
C GLN A 72 6.32 2.52 5.43
N ALA A 73 5.29 1.90 6.02
CA ALA A 73 4.00 2.54 6.23
C ALA A 73 4.14 3.79 7.12
N SER A 74 4.92 3.71 8.20
CA SER A 74 5.08 4.82 9.16
C SER A 74 5.67 6.10 8.56
N VAL A 75 6.37 6.01 7.42
CA VAL A 75 6.95 7.17 6.72
C VAL A 75 6.11 7.63 5.52
N LEU A 76 5.03 6.93 5.20
CA LEU A 76 4.14 7.22 4.06
C LEU A 76 2.77 7.75 4.48
N ILE A 77 2.54 7.97 5.78
CA ILE A 77 1.27 8.45 6.33
C ILE A 77 1.14 9.97 6.28
N GLN A 78 -0.10 10.45 6.31
CA GLN A 78 -0.41 11.86 6.60
C GLN A 78 -0.26 12.09 8.11
N VAL A 79 0.51 13.13 8.48
CA VAL A 79 0.70 13.56 9.88
C VAL A 79 -0.37 14.56 10.27
#